data_AF-A0A6A2FMM8-F1
#
_entry.id   AF-A0A6A2FMM8-F1
#
_cell.length_a   1.000
_cell.length_b   1.000
_cell.length_c   1.000
_cell.angle_alpha   90.00
_cell.angle_beta   90.00
_cell.angle_gamma   90.00
#
_symmetry.space_group_name_H-M   'P 1'
#
loop_
_entity.id
_entity.type
_entity.pdbx_description
1 polymer ?
#
loop_
_entity_poly.entity_id
_entity_poly.type
_entity_poly.pdbx_seq_one_letter_code
_entity_poly.pdbx_strand_id
1 'polypeptide(L)'
;MSIGIVNKLDTPWGFTKDIQQDNWHIQYTNLNEICQGGPLVGNLIVNGQKVFCDKRFGGPLLYHENLVFIPMYIRKFCISGFMLSVIELNSMRLIRVKDIYDLVYLDSINENEILFYKDIDRTKLHRKKIDNKWLNI
;
A
#
# COMPACT_ATOMS: atom_id res chain seq x y z
N MET A 1 18.89 9.54 1.69
CA MET A 1 17.89 9.60 0.60
C MET A 1 17.65 8.18 0.10
N SER A 2 16.76 7.45 0.74
CA SER A 2 16.20 6.21 0.17
C SER A 2 14.85 6.58 -0.43
N ILE A 3 14.79 6.59 -1.76
CA ILE A 3 13.54 6.69 -2.49
C ILE A 3 12.85 5.35 -2.28
N GLY A 4 11.67 5.33 -1.66
CA GLY A 4 10.82 4.16 -1.70
C GLY A 4 10.44 3.94 -3.15
N ILE A 5 11.14 3.03 -3.83
CA ILE A 5 10.89 2.69 -5.23
C ILE A 5 10.26 1.31 -5.21
N VAL A 6 9.04 1.22 -5.72
CA VAL A 6 8.44 -0.07 -6.07
C VAL A 6 9.37 -0.75 -7.07
N ASN A 7 9.66 -2.04 -6.92
CA ASN A 7 10.31 -2.79 -7.98
C ASN A 7 9.55 -2.55 -9.29
N LYS A 8 10.18 -1.93 -10.31
CA LYS A 8 9.46 -1.42 -11.50
C LYS A 8 8.62 -2.48 -12.24
N LEU A 9 8.91 -3.75 -12.02
CA LEU A 9 8.18 -4.90 -12.57
C LEU A 9 6.91 -5.25 -11.77
N ASP A 10 6.79 -4.79 -10.53
CA ASP A 10 5.63 -5.06 -9.68
C ASP A 10 4.40 -4.28 -10.18
N THR A 11 3.27 -4.98 -10.12
CA THR A 11 1.95 -4.50 -10.51
C THR A 11 0.93 -4.83 -9.42
N PRO A 12 -0.24 -4.16 -9.40
CA PRO A 12 -1.30 -4.49 -8.46
C PRO A 12 -1.81 -5.94 -8.50
N TRP A 13 -1.59 -6.67 -9.60
CA TRP A 13 -1.95 -8.07 -9.79
C TRP A 13 -0.77 -9.03 -9.63
N GLY A 14 0.46 -8.53 -9.56
CA GLY A 14 1.67 -9.34 -9.38
C GLY A 14 2.80 -8.53 -8.77
N PHE A 15 3.13 -8.78 -7.52
CA PHE A 15 4.14 -8.04 -6.78
C PHE A 15 4.89 -8.92 -5.79
N THR A 16 6.00 -8.39 -5.27
CA THR A 16 6.84 -9.05 -4.25
C THR A 16 6.06 -9.25 -2.95
N LYS A 17 5.90 -10.50 -2.52
CA LYS A 17 5.02 -10.87 -1.38
C LYS A 17 5.77 -11.02 -0.07
N ASP A 18 7.08 -11.22 -0.11
CA ASP A 18 7.95 -11.41 1.05
C ASP A 18 9.07 -10.36 0.95
N ILE A 19 9.05 -9.40 1.86
CA ILE A 19 9.88 -8.20 1.79
C ILE A 19 10.67 -8.13 3.10
N GLN A 20 11.99 -8.25 3.00
CA GLN A 20 12.92 -7.97 4.09
C GLN A 20 13.52 -6.58 3.85
N GLN A 21 13.21 -5.63 4.73
CA GLN A 21 13.72 -4.28 4.65
C GLN A 21 14.08 -3.78 6.05
N ASP A 22 15.32 -3.34 6.22
CA ASP A 22 15.90 -2.99 7.52
C ASP A 22 15.64 -4.11 8.56
N ASN A 23 14.96 -3.79 9.67
CA ASN A 23 14.62 -4.74 10.73
C ASN A 23 13.19 -5.32 10.58
N TRP A 24 12.52 -5.05 9.47
CA TRP A 24 11.13 -5.43 9.24
C TRP A 24 11.03 -6.53 8.20
N HIS A 25 10.31 -7.58 8.57
CA HIS A 25 9.88 -8.64 7.67
C HIS A 25 8.40 -8.47 7.38
N ILE A 26 8.05 -8.07 6.15
CA ILE A 26 6.68 -7.81 5.74
C ILE A 26 6.26 -8.86 4.73
N GLN A 27 5.13 -9.54 5.00
CA GLN A 27 4.62 -10.57 4.10
C GLN A 27 3.14 -10.38 3.78
N TYR A 28 2.79 -10.71 2.53
CA TYR A 28 1.41 -10.84 2.09
C TYR A 28 0.99 -12.30 2.09
N THR A 29 -0.13 -12.61 2.74
CA THR A 29 -0.69 -13.98 2.79
C THR A 29 -2.16 -13.98 2.40
N ASN A 30 -2.68 -15.13 1.97
CA ASN A 30 -4.08 -15.32 1.56
C ASN A 30 -4.54 -14.29 0.51
N LEU A 31 -3.66 -14.00 -0.46
CA LEU A 31 -3.96 -13.12 -1.59
C LEU A 31 -5.02 -13.76 -2.49
N ASN A 32 -5.99 -12.95 -2.90
CA ASN A 32 -7.00 -13.31 -3.89
C ASN A 32 -7.26 -12.10 -4.79
N GLU A 33 -7.62 -12.34 -6.04
CA GLU A 33 -8.06 -11.28 -6.94
C GLU A 33 -9.42 -10.74 -6.51
N ILE A 34 -9.62 -9.41 -6.58
CA ILE A 34 -10.93 -8.80 -6.30
C ILE A 34 -11.96 -9.05 -7.41
N CYS A 35 -11.47 -9.25 -8.63
CA CYS A 35 -12.20 -9.63 -9.84
C CYS A 35 -11.21 -10.33 -10.78
N GLN A 36 -11.70 -11.08 -11.78
CA GLN A 36 -10.85 -11.83 -12.69
C GLN A 36 -9.85 -10.91 -13.41
N GLY A 37 -8.55 -11.18 -13.23
CA GLY A 37 -7.46 -10.37 -13.79
C GLY A 37 -7.25 -9.02 -13.10
N GLY A 38 -7.93 -8.79 -11.97
CA GLY A 38 -7.83 -7.58 -11.17
C GLY A 38 -6.75 -7.63 -10.09
N PRO A 39 -6.62 -6.55 -9.29
CA PRO A 39 -5.62 -6.48 -8.22
C PRO A 39 -5.76 -7.58 -7.17
N LEU A 40 -4.62 -8.03 -6.64
CA LEU A 40 -4.55 -8.98 -5.54
C LEU A 40 -4.70 -8.27 -4.19
N VAL A 41 -5.49 -8.87 -3.30
CA VAL A 41 -5.68 -8.38 -1.92
C VAL A 41 -5.63 -9.52 -0.90
N GLY A 42 -5.00 -9.28 0.24
CA GLY A 42 -4.79 -10.30 1.27
C GLY A 42 -4.51 -9.74 2.66
N ASN A 43 -4.03 -10.62 3.53
CA ASN A 43 -3.59 -10.27 4.87
C ASN A 43 -2.16 -9.75 4.83
N LEU A 44 -1.84 -8.88 5.78
CA LEU A 44 -0.48 -8.42 6.03
C LEU A 44 0.08 -9.08 7.29
N ILE A 45 1.28 -9.62 7.19
CA ILE A 45 2.07 -10.14 8.30
C ILE A 45 3.28 -9.23 8.46
N VAL A 46 3.59 -8.80 9.69
CA VAL A 46 4.80 -8.04 10.00
C VAL A 46 5.53 -8.76 11.13
N ASN A 47 6.80 -9.09 10.92
CA ASN A 47 7.64 -9.86 11.85
C ASN A 47 6.96 -11.15 12.35
N GLY A 48 6.35 -11.89 11.42
CA GLY A 48 5.64 -13.14 11.70
C GLY A 48 4.26 -12.99 12.36
N GLN A 49 3.81 -11.76 12.66
CA GLN A 49 2.50 -11.52 13.28
C GLN A 49 1.51 -10.94 12.27
N LYS A 50 0.30 -11.50 12.24
CA LYS A 50 -0.79 -10.93 11.44
C LYS A 50 -1.24 -9.60 12.05
N VAL A 51 -1.15 -8.52 11.26
CA VAL A 51 -1.56 -7.17 11.67
C VAL A 51 -2.88 -6.77 11.01
N PHE A 52 -3.65 -5.89 11.66
CA PHE A 52 -4.93 -5.36 11.16
C PHE A 52 -5.90 -6.45 10.68
N CYS A 53 -6.24 -7.39 11.58
CA CYS A 53 -6.96 -8.62 11.24
C CYS A 53 -8.28 -8.46 10.47
N ASP A 54 -8.93 -7.30 10.55
CA ASP A 54 -10.18 -6.97 9.88
C ASP A 54 -9.99 -6.13 8.60
N LYS A 55 -8.75 -5.98 8.12
CA LYS A 55 -8.37 -5.25 6.92
C LYS A 55 -7.77 -6.18 5.88
N ARG A 56 -7.84 -5.74 4.62
CA ARG A 56 -7.19 -6.40 3.49
C ARG A 56 -6.35 -5.38 2.74
N PHE A 57 -5.18 -5.80 2.31
CA PHE A 57 -4.21 -4.94 1.66
C PHE A 57 -3.87 -5.50 0.28
N GLY A 58 -3.78 -4.60 -0.69
CA GLY A 58 -3.17 -4.86 -1.98
C GLY A 58 -1.70 -4.47 -1.98
N GLY A 59 -1.06 -4.70 -3.12
CA GLY A 59 0.31 -4.29 -3.36
C GLY A 59 0.46 -3.62 -4.73
N PRO A 60 1.70 -3.33 -5.12
CA PRO A 60 2.90 -3.36 -4.27
C PRO A 60 2.81 -2.33 -3.13
N LEU A 61 3.65 -2.47 -2.10
CA LEU A 61 3.84 -1.44 -1.09
C LEU A 61 5.07 -0.58 -1.39
N LEU A 62 5.09 0.60 -0.79
CA LEU A 62 6.25 1.48 -0.76
C LEU A 62 6.75 1.60 0.67
N TYR A 63 8.04 1.36 0.87
CA TYR A 63 8.70 1.50 2.16
C TYR A 63 9.56 2.76 2.16
N HIS A 64 9.45 3.56 3.23
CA HIS A 64 10.33 4.69 3.47
C HIS A 64 10.51 4.89 4.97
N GLU A 65 11.75 4.71 5.43
CA GLU A 65 12.13 4.78 6.84
C GLU A 65 11.28 3.84 7.71
N ASN A 66 10.31 4.33 8.47
CA ASN A 66 9.45 3.51 9.31
C ASN A 66 7.98 3.48 8.81
N LEU A 67 7.75 4.01 7.61
CA LEU A 67 6.44 4.09 6.99
C LEU A 67 6.31 3.12 5.83
N VAL A 68 5.15 2.47 5.79
CA VAL A 68 4.71 1.63 4.68
C VAL A 68 3.47 2.25 4.07
N PHE A 69 3.59 2.69 2.82
CA PHE A 69 2.46 3.15 2.03
C PHE A 69 1.91 1.98 1.24
N ILE A 70 0.61 1.73 1.39
CA ILE A 70 0.00 0.48 0.96
C ILE A 70 -1.44 0.71 0.49
N PRO A 71 -1.88 0.08 -0.61
CA PRO A 71 -3.28 0.01 -0.98
C PRO A 71 -4.07 -0.79 0.06
N MET A 72 -5.05 -0.19 0.71
CA MET A 72 -5.98 -0.91 1.59
C MET A 72 -7.33 -1.07 0.89
N TYR A 73 -7.76 -2.31 0.71
CA TYR A 73 -9.04 -2.61 0.08
C TYR A 73 -10.19 -2.42 1.07
N ILE A 74 -11.24 -1.73 0.63
CA ILE A 74 -12.48 -1.53 1.36
C ILE A 74 -13.62 -2.07 0.53
N ARG A 75 -14.51 -2.80 1.21
CA ARG A 75 -15.80 -3.21 0.69
C ARG A 75 -16.87 -2.95 1.74
N LYS A 76 -17.78 -2.03 1.44
CA LYS A 76 -18.98 -1.70 2.22
C LYS A 76 -20.20 -1.79 1.30
N PHE A 77 -21.39 -1.68 1.87
CA PHE A 77 -22.63 -1.68 1.09
C PHE A 77 -22.56 -0.60 -0.01
N CYS A 78 -22.68 -1.03 -1.28
CA CYS A 78 -22.59 -0.22 -2.51
C CYS A 78 -21.26 0.52 -2.76
N ILE A 79 -20.21 0.33 -1.96
CA ILE A 79 -18.92 1.00 -2.15
C ILE A 79 -17.78 -0.02 -2.04
N SER A 80 -16.99 -0.15 -3.09
CA SER A 80 -15.76 -0.95 -3.11
C SER A 80 -14.63 -0.21 -3.79
N GLY A 81 -13.42 -0.38 -3.29
CA GLY A 81 -12.22 0.22 -3.87
C GLY A 81 -11.04 0.20 -2.92
N PHE A 82 -10.04 1.01 -3.21
CA PHE A 82 -8.80 1.12 -2.46
C PHE A 82 -8.67 2.49 -1.82
N MET A 83 -8.27 2.52 -0.55
CA MET A 83 -7.72 3.70 0.09
C MET A 83 -6.20 3.63 0.06
N LEU A 84 -5.54 4.71 -0.33
CA LEU A 84 -4.13 4.88 -0.02
C LEU A 84 -4.00 4.94 1.51
N SER A 85 -3.17 4.08 2.09
CA SER A 85 -3.00 3.99 3.53
C SER A 85 -1.53 4.00 3.90
N VAL A 86 -1.24 4.44 5.12
CA VAL A 86 0.10 4.47 5.69
C VAL A 86 0.10 3.64 6.97
N ILE A 87 1.04 2.74 7.10
CA ILE A 87 1.32 2.01 8.32
C ILE A 87 2.62 2.56 8.88
N GLU A 88 2.57 3.05 10.12
CA GLU A 88 3.77 3.33 10.90
C GLU A 88 4.14 2.05 11.63
N LEU A 89 5.33 1.50 11.35
CA LEU A 89 5.68 0.13 11.74
C LEU A 89 6.00 0.02 13.24
N ASN A 90 6.74 0.95 13.83
CA ASN A 90 7.07 0.92 15.26
C ASN A 90 5.84 0.81 16.19
N SER A 91 4.79 1.58 15.92
CA SER A 91 3.54 1.62 16.70
C SER A 91 2.42 0.77 16.12
N MET A 92 2.62 0.20 14.93
CA MET A 92 1.60 -0.47 14.13
C MET A 92 0.33 0.38 13.96
N ARG A 93 0.49 1.70 13.77
CA ARG A 93 -0.62 2.63 13.56
C ARG A 93 -0.98 2.70 12.09
N LEU A 94 -2.25 2.42 11.78
CA LEU A 94 -2.82 2.56 10.43
C LEU A 94 -3.47 3.93 10.25
N ILE A 95 -2.98 4.68 9.28
CA ILE A 95 -3.52 5.97 8.85
C ILE A 95 -4.17 5.82 7.47
N ARG A 96 -5.40 6.30 7.35
CA ARG A 96 -6.21 6.18 6.13
C ARG A 96 -6.30 7.53 5.42
N VAL A 97 -5.91 7.58 4.15
CA VAL A 97 -6.11 8.77 3.31
C VAL A 97 -7.54 8.79 2.79
N LYS A 98 -8.30 9.87 3.05
CA LYS A 98 -9.77 9.93 2.91
C LYS A 98 -10.38 9.41 1.59
N ASP A 99 -9.65 9.50 0.49
CA ASP A 99 -10.16 9.20 -0.84
C ASP A 99 -10.23 7.68 -1.11
N ILE A 100 -11.26 7.25 -1.83
CA ILE A 100 -11.43 5.88 -2.33
C ILE A 100 -11.23 5.91 -3.85
N TYR A 101 -10.45 4.97 -4.36
CA TYR A 101 -10.11 4.84 -5.77
C TYR A 101 -10.44 3.43 -6.27
N ASP A 102 -10.76 3.29 -7.55
CA ASP A 102 -10.94 1.95 -8.16
C ASP A 102 -9.63 1.17 -8.18
N LEU A 103 -8.50 1.87 -8.31
CA LEU A 103 -7.14 1.32 -8.24
C LEU A 103 -6.21 2.29 -7.51
N VAL A 104 -5.23 1.74 -6.79
CA VAL A 104 -4.06 2.47 -6.31
C VAL A 104 -2.82 1.73 -6.83
N TYR A 105 -2.25 2.22 -7.92
CA TYR A 105 -0.99 1.74 -8.48
C TYR A 105 0.14 2.63 -7.96
N LEU A 106 0.80 2.21 -6.89
CA LEU A 106 1.95 2.93 -6.33
C LEU A 106 3.14 2.98 -7.31
N ASP A 107 3.73 4.17 -7.45
CA ASP A 107 4.89 4.39 -8.31
C ASP A 107 6.15 4.65 -7.47
N SER A 108 6.16 5.74 -6.70
CA SER A 108 7.33 6.16 -5.92
C SER A 108 6.97 7.17 -4.83
N ILE A 109 7.91 7.44 -3.94
CA ILE A 109 7.86 8.56 -2.98
C ILE A 109 8.87 9.60 -3.42
N ASN A 110 8.43 10.85 -3.57
CA ASN A 110 9.30 11.98 -3.87
C ASN A 110 9.17 13.04 -2.78
N GLU A 111 10.25 13.32 -2.06
CA GLU A 111 10.28 14.22 -0.91
C GLU A 111 9.15 13.90 0.09
N ASN A 112 8.06 14.67 0.06
CA ASN A 112 6.89 14.52 0.92
C ASN A 112 5.63 14.17 0.12
N GLU A 113 5.76 13.56 -1.06
CA GLU A 113 4.64 13.20 -1.92
C GLU A 113 4.69 11.73 -2.35
N ILE A 114 3.54 11.08 -2.27
CA ILE A 114 3.32 9.74 -2.82
C ILE A 114 2.82 9.91 -4.24
N LEU A 115 3.49 9.25 -5.18
CA LEU A 115 3.15 9.20 -6.59
C LEU A 115 2.46 7.88 -6.89
N PHE A 116 1.30 7.94 -7.55
CA PHE A 116 0.51 6.75 -7.89
C PHE A 116 -0.40 7.00 -9.10
N TYR A 117 -0.83 5.92 -9.74
CA TYR A 117 -1.84 5.92 -10.80
C TYR A 117 -3.15 5.33 -10.28
N LYS A 118 -4.25 5.65 -10.97
CA LYS A 118 -5.61 5.21 -10.62
C LYS A 118 -6.23 4.27 -11.65
N ASP A 119 -5.43 3.86 -12.62
CA ASP A 119 -5.81 3.04 -13.76
C ASP A 119 -4.66 2.11 -14.15
N ILE A 120 -5.01 1.00 -14.81
CA ILE A 120 -4.06 -0.05 -15.21
C ILE A 120 -3.02 0.44 -16.23
N ASP A 121 -3.44 1.34 -17.12
CA ASP A 121 -2.64 1.88 -18.22
C ASP A 121 -1.70 3.00 -17.78
N ARG A 122 -1.75 3.39 -16.50
CA ARG A 122 -0.93 4.46 -15.90
C ARG A 122 -1.02 5.78 -16.67
N THR A 123 -2.22 6.12 -17.15
CA THR A 123 -2.46 7.27 -18.04
C THR A 123 -2.16 8.62 -17.38
N LYS A 124 -2.40 8.76 -16.07
CA LYS A 124 -2.19 10.01 -15.34
C LYS A 124 -1.54 9.79 -13.99
N LEU A 125 -0.38 10.40 -13.79
CA LEU A 125 0.31 10.41 -12.50
C LEU A 125 -0.41 11.33 -11.52
N HIS A 126 -0.81 10.79 -10.38
CA HIS A 126 -1.38 11.51 -9.25
C HIS A 126 -0.35 11.68 -8.14
N ARG A 127 -0.47 12.79 -7.40
CA ARG A 127 0.39 13.10 -6.26
C ARG A 127 -0.47 13.28 -5.02
N LYS A 128 -0.03 12.74 -3.89
CA LYS A 128 -0.63 13.00 -2.58
C LYS A 128 0.46 13.40 -1.59
N LYS A 129 0.33 14.59 -1.00
CA LYS A 129 1.21 15.02 0.08
C LYS A 129 1.08 14.09 1.28
N ILE A 130 2.23 13.67 1.79
CA ILE A 130 2.42 13.04 3.09
C ILE A 130 2.26 14.17 4.10
N ASP A 131 1.14 14.17 4.82
CA ASP A 131 0.90 15.17 5.85
C ASP A 131 1.84 14.89 7.04
N ASN A 132 2.50 15.92 7.58
CA ASN A 132 3.39 15.79 8.74
C ASN A 132 2.67 15.18 9.95
N LYS A 133 1.34 15.29 10.03
CA LYS A 133 0.53 14.60 11.06
C LYS A 133 0.59 13.07 10.97
N TRP A 134 0.98 12.51 9.82
CA TRP A 134 1.20 11.08 9.64
C TRP A 134 2.57 10.66 10.15
N LEU A 135 3.53 11.57 10.06
CA LEU A 135 4.93 11.38 10.42
C LEU A 135 5.23 11.60 11.90
N ASN A 136 4.39 12.34 12.66
CA ASN A 136 4.56 12.66 14.09
C ASN A 136 5.98 12.36 14.64
N ILE A 137 6.93 13.18 14.20
CA ILE A 137 8.22 13.38 14.89
C ILE A 137 7.94 14.29 16.08
#